data_AF-A0A3S0XWN8-F1
#
_entry.id   AF-A0A3S0XWN8-F1
#
_cell.length_a   1.000
_cell.length_b   1.000
_cell.length_c   1.000
_cell.angle_alpha   90.00
_cell.angle_beta   90.00
_cell.angle_gamma   90.00
#
_symmetry.space_group_name_H-M   'P 1'
#
loop_
_entity.id
_entity.type
_entity.pdbx_description
1 polymer ?
#
loop_
_entity_poly.entity_id
_entity_poly.type
_entity_poly.pdbx_seq_one_letter_code
_entity_poly.pdbx_strand_id
1 'polypeptide(L)'
;MPASLEQKSLVGKFILKSQIEVKTGLHIGGGGENLDIGGLDKPVIRDPLTQYPYLPGSSIKGKLRAITERLTNKPLNRPSGSNTYRYESDDLADGFSEVGGLLIRYEGASTCLVSRLFGSTGTNCWIDTDTVASQGLESVQNAQRRHIAWATNSRTGRFVENANNQLNAGETVGEYIKVKGRNCPARLIVRDSHLSPQSAEQLKKVDTGLFMTEWKFENGIDRVTAAANPRQFERVPAGSIFEFELVYTVENPEQAIKDLENIAIALAILEDDALGGHGSRGYGKVEFKKFNFFYRDLEYYRRITNTPNDSSETEEIPSANNIQELLDNFTGLSENIQRRLPGS
;
A
#
# COMPACT_ATOMS: atom_id res chain seq x y z
N MET A 1 -5.36 6.35 -24.88
CA MET A 1 -5.93 5.21 -24.13
C MET A 1 -6.98 4.66 -25.07
N PRO A 2 -6.86 3.41 -25.52
CA PRO A 2 -7.89 2.80 -26.34
C PRO A 2 -9.21 2.83 -25.55
N ALA A 3 -10.33 2.97 -26.26
CA ALA A 3 -11.64 2.86 -25.64
C ALA A 3 -11.75 1.45 -25.02
N SER A 4 -11.92 1.37 -23.70
CA SER A 4 -12.24 0.10 -23.03
C SER A 4 -13.74 -0.13 -23.12
N LEU A 5 -14.15 -1.27 -23.68
CA LEU A 5 -15.55 -1.68 -23.74
C LEU A 5 -15.98 -2.45 -22.49
N GLU A 6 -15.02 -2.91 -21.69
CA GLU A 6 -15.25 -3.77 -20.54
C GLU A 6 -15.02 -3.02 -19.22
N GLN A 7 -15.94 -3.23 -18.27
CA GLN A 7 -15.86 -2.73 -16.91
C GLN A 7 -15.45 -3.88 -15.98
N LYS A 8 -14.69 -3.57 -14.92
CA LYS A 8 -14.35 -4.54 -13.89
C LYS A 8 -15.59 -4.91 -13.07
N SER A 9 -15.80 -6.20 -12.84
CA SER A 9 -16.88 -6.68 -11.98
C SER A 9 -16.64 -6.23 -10.53
N LEU A 10 -17.71 -5.76 -9.88
CA LEU A 10 -17.73 -5.56 -8.44
C LEU A 10 -18.45 -6.74 -7.82
N VAL A 11 -17.74 -7.58 -7.08
CA VAL A 11 -18.34 -8.73 -6.38
C VAL A 11 -18.83 -8.34 -4.99
N GLY A 12 -18.03 -7.53 -4.29
CA GLY A 12 -18.34 -7.13 -2.93
C GLY A 12 -17.24 -6.31 -2.29
N LYS A 13 -17.36 -6.06 -0.99
CA LYS A 13 -16.37 -5.38 -0.18
C LYS A 13 -16.12 -6.15 1.11
N PHE A 14 -14.84 -6.42 1.37
CA PHE A 14 -14.37 -6.88 2.66
C PHE A 14 -13.90 -5.67 3.47
N ILE A 15 -14.31 -5.59 4.74
CA ILE A 15 -14.00 -4.48 5.64
C ILE A 15 -13.34 -5.08 6.88
N LEU A 16 -12.18 -4.53 7.24
CA LEU A 16 -11.43 -4.83 8.45
C LEU A 16 -11.46 -3.57 9.31
N LYS A 17 -11.95 -3.70 10.55
CA LYS A 17 -11.84 -2.68 11.58
C LYS A 17 -10.97 -3.17 12.73
N SER A 18 -10.10 -2.32 13.25
CA SER A 18 -9.28 -2.64 14.42
C SER A 18 -8.86 -1.37 15.15
N GLN A 19 -8.12 -1.50 16.24
CA GLN A 19 -7.50 -0.40 16.97
C GLN A 19 -5.99 -0.47 16.81
N ILE A 20 -5.34 0.65 16.50
CA ILE A 20 -3.89 0.80 16.50
C ILE A 20 -3.47 1.37 17.86
N GLU A 21 -2.73 0.58 18.64
CA GLU A 21 -2.07 1.05 19.87
C GLU A 21 -0.63 1.47 19.56
N VAL A 22 -0.28 2.69 19.96
CA VAL A 22 1.08 3.23 19.83
C VAL A 22 1.95 2.68 20.97
N LYS A 23 2.89 1.79 20.70
CA LYS A 23 3.76 1.18 21.74
C LYS A 23 4.98 2.04 22.08
N THR A 24 5.43 2.85 21.12
CA THR A 24 6.49 3.85 21.29
C THR A 24 6.06 5.12 20.59
N GLY A 25 6.48 6.29 21.09
CA GLY A 25 5.99 7.57 20.57
C GLY A 25 6.06 7.67 19.04
N LEU A 26 4.98 8.15 18.42
CA LEU A 26 4.76 8.08 16.98
C LEU A 26 4.81 9.48 16.37
N HIS A 27 5.58 9.64 15.29
CA HIS A 27 5.65 10.91 14.56
C HIS A 27 5.23 10.70 13.10
N ILE A 28 4.12 11.35 12.71
CA ILE A 28 3.73 11.51 11.31
C ILE A 28 3.70 13.00 11.02
N GLY A 29 4.73 13.48 10.33
CA GLY A 29 4.84 14.89 9.96
C GLY A 29 3.94 15.24 8.76
N GLY A 30 3.32 16.41 8.81
CA GLY A 30 2.80 17.08 7.61
C GLY A 30 3.97 17.62 6.79
N GLY A 31 4.02 17.35 5.49
CA GLY A 31 5.12 17.83 4.65
C GLY A 31 5.14 19.36 4.54
N GLY A 32 6.32 19.96 4.73
CA GLY A 32 6.65 21.33 4.28
C GLY A 32 6.29 22.48 5.22
N GLU A 33 7.34 23.08 5.81
CA GLU A 33 7.52 24.52 6.10
C GLU A 33 6.27 25.37 6.42
N ASN A 34 5.61 25.09 7.55
CA ASN A 34 5.13 26.20 8.36
C ASN A 34 6.18 26.45 9.43
N LEU A 35 7.18 27.27 9.10
CA LEU A 35 8.00 27.95 10.09
C LEU A 35 7.09 28.93 10.83
N ASP A 36 6.30 28.42 11.78
CA ASP A 36 5.74 29.29 12.80
C ASP A 36 6.94 29.93 13.52
N ILE A 37 6.96 31.26 13.60
CA ILE A 37 8.04 32.01 14.25
C ILE A 37 8.09 31.57 15.73
N GLY A 38 9.07 30.75 16.08
CA GLY A 38 9.20 30.13 17.41
C GLY A 38 8.49 28.78 17.59
N GLY A 39 8.03 28.15 16.50
CA GLY A 39 7.34 26.85 16.49
C GLY A 39 8.26 25.62 16.34
N LEU A 40 7.65 24.44 16.38
CA LEU A 40 8.28 23.12 16.25
C LEU A 40 8.92 22.89 14.87
N ASP A 41 10.12 22.30 14.83
CA ASP A 41 10.82 21.94 13.59
C ASP A 41 9.99 20.99 12.70
N LYS A 42 9.25 20.06 13.30
CA LYS A 42 8.39 19.09 12.62
C LYS A 42 7.15 18.79 13.47
N PRO A 43 6.01 19.45 13.22
CA PRO A 43 4.79 19.17 13.93
C PRO A 43 4.14 17.85 13.48
N VAL A 44 3.37 17.25 14.38
CA VAL A 44 2.52 16.09 14.06
C VAL A 44 1.28 16.58 13.30
N ILE A 45 0.85 15.81 12.29
CA ILE A 45 -0.35 16.14 11.53
C ILE A 45 -1.62 16.07 12.39
N ARG A 46 -2.51 17.05 12.24
CA ARG A 46 -3.73 17.21 13.03
C ARG A 46 -4.95 17.37 12.14
N ASP A 47 -6.08 16.87 12.62
CA ASP A 47 -7.38 17.09 12.01
C ASP A 47 -7.75 18.58 12.15
N PRO A 48 -8.10 19.29 11.06
CA PRO A 48 -8.37 20.73 11.13
C PRO A 48 -9.60 21.10 11.97
N LEU A 49 -10.58 20.19 12.11
CA LEU A 49 -11.80 20.43 12.86
C LEU A 49 -11.60 20.21 14.36
N THR A 50 -10.95 19.11 14.73
CA THR A 50 -10.78 18.72 16.14
C THR A 50 -9.45 19.15 16.74
N GLN A 51 -8.46 19.46 15.91
CA GLN A 51 -7.05 19.70 16.27
C GLN A 51 -6.35 18.47 16.87
N TYR A 52 -6.98 17.29 16.82
CA TYR A 52 -6.42 16.05 17.34
C TYR A 52 -5.41 15.47 16.36
N PRO A 53 -4.33 14.84 16.86
CA PRO A 53 -3.47 14.07 15.98
C PRO A 53 -4.26 12.92 15.34
N TYR A 54 -3.94 12.59 14.09
CA TYR A 54 -4.52 11.46 13.38
C TYR A 54 -3.47 10.80 12.51
N LEU A 55 -3.73 9.56 12.08
CA LEU A 55 -2.85 8.82 11.18
C LEU A 55 -3.47 8.83 9.78
N PRO A 56 -2.86 9.51 8.79
CA PRO A 56 -3.38 9.52 7.43
C PRO A 56 -3.39 8.11 6.84
N GLY A 57 -4.50 7.74 6.21
CA GLY A 57 -4.66 6.47 5.51
C GLY A 57 -3.64 6.30 4.38
N SER A 58 -3.21 7.40 3.76
CA SER A 58 -2.12 7.43 2.77
C SER A 58 -0.77 7.02 3.36
N SER A 59 -0.45 7.44 4.60
CA SER A 59 0.79 7.07 5.29
C SER A 59 0.81 5.58 5.63
N ILE A 60 -0.30 5.05 6.16
CA ILE A 60 -0.42 3.62 6.46
C ILE A 60 -0.40 2.80 5.16
N LYS A 61 -1.19 3.18 4.15
CA LYS A 61 -1.24 2.50 2.86
C LYS A 61 0.12 2.50 2.15
N GLY A 62 0.84 3.62 2.19
CA GLY A 62 2.18 3.75 1.61
C GLY A 62 3.20 2.86 2.32
N LYS A 63 3.15 2.78 3.65
CA LYS A 63 4.01 1.87 4.43
C LYS A 63 3.70 0.40 4.13
N LEU A 64 2.42 0.02 4.07
CA LEU A 64 2.01 -1.33 3.67
C LEU A 64 2.48 -1.67 2.25
N ARG A 65 2.32 -0.74 1.30
CA ARG A 65 2.84 -0.91 -0.07
C ARG A 65 4.35 -1.17 -0.08
N ALA A 66 5.12 -0.36 0.64
CA ALA A 66 6.58 -0.51 0.71
C ALA A 66 7.00 -1.85 1.33
N ILE A 67 6.27 -2.33 2.35
CA ILE A 67 6.47 -3.67 2.92
C ILE A 67 6.18 -4.74 1.87
N THR A 68 5.04 -4.68 1.17
CA THR A 68 4.66 -5.68 0.16
C THR A 68 5.62 -5.69 -1.03
N GLU A 69 6.11 -4.53 -1.48
CA GLU A 69 7.14 -4.43 -2.53
C GLU A 69 8.43 -5.14 -2.13
N ARG A 70 8.87 -4.98 -0.87
CA ARG A 70 10.05 -5.67 -0.31
C ARG A 70 9.80 -7.16 -0.14
N LEU A 71 8.65 -7.55 0.40
CA LEU A 71 8.25 -8.94 0.61
C LEU A 71 8.23 -9.73 -0.71
N THR A 72 7.70 -9.11 -1.76
CA THR A 72 7.64 -9.71 -3.11
C THR A 72 8.87 -9.42 -3.96
N ASN A 73 9.90 -8.79 -3.35
CA ASN A 73 11.19 -8.50 -3.96
C ASN A 73 11.07 -7.83 -5.35
N LYS A 74 10.23 -6.79 -5.44
CA LYS A 74 9.99 -6.07 -6.70
C LYS A 74 11.17 -5.21 -7.14
N PRO A 75 11.37 -5.02 -8.46
CA PRO A 75 12.39 -4.10 -8.96
C PRO A 75 11.99 -2.64 -8.75
N LEU A 76 12.96 -1.74 -8.89
CA LEU A 76 12.74 -0.30 -8.82
C LEU A 76 12.78 0.26 -10.25
N ASN A 77 11.62 0.47 -10.84
CA ASN A 77 11.47 0.85 -12.25
C ASN A 77 10.79 2.21 -12.46
N ARG A 78 10.55 2.96 -11.38
CA ARG A 78 9.92 4.29 -11.46
C ARG A 78 10.62 5.29 -10.54
N PRO A 79 11.14 6.42 -11.05
CA PRO A 79 11.58 7.52 -10.19
C PRO A 79 10.38 8.22 -9.56
N SER A 80 10.48 8.59 -8.28
CA SER A 80 9.38 9.18 -7.50
C SER A 80 9.74 10.53 -6.85
N GLY A 81 10.69 11.27 -7.44
CA GLY A 81 11.22 12.54 -6.92
C GLY A 81 12.26 12.35 -5.82
N SER A 82 13.05 13.38 -5.52
CA SER A 82 14.04 13.38 -4.42
C SER A 82 15.00 12.17 -4.42
N ASN A 83 15.44 11.71 -5.60
CA ASN A 83 16.27 10.51 -5.78
C ASN A 83 15.68 9.21 -5.21
N THR A 84 14.35 9.15 -5.05
CA THR A 84 13.65 7.92 -4.65
C THR A 84 13.16 7.16 -5.87
N TYR A 85 13.15 5.83 -5.76
CA TYR A 85 12.57 4.94 -6.76
C TYR A 85 11.53 4.04 -6.10
N ARG A 86 10.55 3.61 -6.88
CA ARG A 86 9.50 2.68 -6.48
C ARG A 86 9.25 1.64 -7.57
N TYR A 87 8.53 0.58 -7.21
CA TYR A 87 7.98 -0.33 -8.19
C TYR A 87 6.67 0.21 -8.77
N GLU A 88 6.49 0.07 -10.08
CA GLU A 88 5.20 0.21 -10.74
C GLU A 88 5.00 -0.87 -11.81
N SER A 89 3.75 -1.35 -11.93
CA SER A 89 3.32 -2.05 -13.15
C SER A 89 2.89 -1.01 -14.17
N ASP A 90 3.68 -0.88 -15.24
CA ASP A 90 3.50 0.18 -16.23
C ASP A 90 2.35 -0.09 -17.22
N ASP A 91 1.78 -1.29 -17.19
CA ASP A 91 0.55 -1.69 -17.88
C ASP A 91 -0.18 -2.80 -17.09
N LEU A 92 -1.38 -3.18 -17.53
CA LEU A 92 -2.09 -4.35 -16.98
C LEU A 92 -1.42 -5.67 -17.34
N ALA A 93 -0.71 -5.75 -18.47
CA ALA A 93 0.06 -6.91 -18.91
C ALA A 93 1.54 -6.80 -18.51
N ASP A 94 2.23 -7.94 -18.47
CA ASP A 94 3.68 -8.03 -18.24
C ASP A 94 4.46 -7.28 -19.32
N GLY A 95 5.60 -6.71 -18.95
CA GLY A 95 6.42 -5.94 -19.90
C GLY A 95 7.75 -5.46 -19.34
N PHE A 96 8.34 -4.50 -20.05
CA PHE A 96 9.58 -3.84 -19.65
C PHE A 96 9.43 -2.33 -19.57
N SER A 97 9.90 -1.77 -18.45
CA SER A 97 10.12 -0.34 -18.28
C SER A 97 11.52 0.01 -18.76
N GLU A 98 11.67 1.19 -19.35
CA GLU A 98 12.98 1.69 -19.79
C GLU A 98 13.40 2.85 -18.89
N VAL A 99 14.40 2.61 -18.03
CA VAL A 99 14.84 3.57 -17.00
C VAL A 99 16.35 3.72 -17.08
N GLY A 100 16.84 4.92 -17.40
CA GLY A 100 18.28 5.18 -17.47
C GLY A 100 19.03 4.27 -18.46
N GLY A 101 18.38 3.86 -19.55
CA GLY A 101 18.94 2.93 -20.53
C GLY A 101 18.85 1.45 -20.17
N LEU A 102 18.34 1.11 -18.98
CA LEU A 102 18.08 -0.28 -18.57
C LEU A 102 16.65 -0.69 -18.91
N LEU A 103 16.48 -1.89 -19.44
CA LEU A 103 15.18 -2.54 -19.56
C LEU A 103 14.90 -3.34 -18.31
N ILE A 104 13.95 -2.90 -17.50
CA ILE A 104 13.56 -3.53 -16.25
C ILE A 104 12.22 -4.23 -16.44
N ARG A 105 12.21 -5.55 -16.25
CA ARG A 105 10.99 -6.36 -16.34
C ARG A 105 10.07 -6.05 -15.17
N TYR A 106 8.77 -5.91 -15.45
CA TYR A 106 7.73 -5.81 -14.42
C TYR A 106 6.63 -6.83 -14.68
N GLU A 107 5.88 -7.15 -13.62
CA GLU A 107 4.68 -7.98 -13.69
C GLU A 107 3.47 -7.07 -13.93
N GLY A 108 2.58 -7.45 -14.83
CA GLY A 108 1.40 -6.69 -15.21
C GLY A 108 0.48 -6.42 -14.02
N ALA A 109 -0.19 -5.27 -14.03
CA ALA A 109 -1.00 -4.85 -12.88
C ALA A 109 -2.24 -5.75 -12.63
N SER A 110 -2.62 -6.59 -13.60
CA SER A 110 -3.73 -7.55 -13.49
C SER A 110 -3.38 -8.77 -12.63
N THR A 111 -2.12 -9.19 -12.65
CA THR A 111 -1.59 -10.35 -11.93
C THR A 111 -0.79 -9.94 -10.69
N CYS A 112 -0.10 -8.80 -10.78
CA CYS A 112 0.80 -8.32 -9.74
C CYS A 112 0.09 -8.01 -8.42
N LEU A 113 0.48 -8.71 -7.36
CA LEU A 113 -0.05 -8.53 -5.99
C LEU A 113 0.03 -7.07 -5.53
N VAL A 114 1.19 -6.43 -5.72
CA VAL A 114 1.38 -5.03 -5.29
C VAL A 114 0.44 -4.11 -6.04
N SER A 115 0.44 -4.18 -7.37
CA SER A 115 -0.29 -3.22 -8.21
C SER A 115 -1.80 -3.42 -8.15
N ARG A 116 -2.31 -4.65 -8.00
CA ARG A 116 -3.75 -4.88 -7.84
C ARG A 116 -4.28 -4.42 -6.48
N LEU A 117 -3.48 -4.58 -5.41
CA LEU A 117 -3.86 -4.09 -4.08
C LEU A 117 -3.76 -2.56 -3.99
N PHE A 118 -2.61 -2.00 -4.35
CA PHE A 118 -2.28 -0.59 -4.09
C PHE A 118 -2.51 0.35 -5.27
N GLY A 119 -2.82 -0.19 -6.45
CA GLY A 119 -2.96 0.54 -7.70
C GLY A 119 -1.62 0.80 -8.39
N SER A 120 -1.66 0.99 -9.71
CA SER A 120 -0.50 1.43 -10.50
C SER A 120 -0.92 2.43 -11.58
N THR A 121 0.01 3.30 -11.95
CA THR A 121 -0.17 4.27 -13.04
C THR A 121 0.63 3.79 -14.25
N GLY A 122 -0.04 3.69 -15.39
CA GLY A 122 0.57 3.26 -16.63
C GLY A 122 1.48 4.33 -17.24
N THR A 123 2.49 3.90 -17.97
CA THR A 123 3.40 4.80 -18.72
C THR A 123 3.80 4.17 -20.05
N ASN A 124 4.59 4.90 -20.83
CA ASN A 124 5.22 4.33 -22.02
C ASN A 124 6.15 3.15 -21.66
N CYS A 125 5.74 1.95 -22.03
CA CYS A 125 6.43 0.69 -21.70
C CYS A 125 6.49 -0.23 -22.92
N TRP A 126 7.32 -1.26 -22.83
CA TRP A 126 7.47 -2.29 -23.87
C TRP A 126 6.56 -3.48 -23.54
N ILE A 127 5.61 -3.76 -24.43
CA ILE A 127 4.68 -4.88 -24.33
C ILE A 127 4.90 -5.80 -25.53
N ASP A 128 4.74 -7.11 -25.28
CA ASP A 128 4.82 -8.16 -26.28
C ASP A 128 3.81 -7.91 -27.42
N THR A 129 4.24 -8.11 -28.68
CA THR A 129 3.42 -7.74 -29.85
C THR A 129 2.14 -8.56 -29.97
N ASP A 130 2.14 -9.82 -29.53
CA ASP A 130 0.94 -10.66 -29.55
C ASP A 130 -0.08 -10.16 -28.52
N THR A 131 0.40 -9.71 -27.36
CA THR A 131 -0.40 -9.04 -26.33
C THR A 131 -0.99 -7.72 -26.84
N VAL A 132 -0.20 -6.93 -27.57
CA VAL A 132 -0.67 -5.67 -28.18
C VAL A 132 -1.77 -5.94 -29.21
N ALA A 133 -1.60 -6.93 -30.07
CA ALA A 133 -2.58 -7.29 -31.09
C ALA A 133 -3.87 -7.85 -30.47
N SER A 134 -3.76 -8.77 -29.52
CA SER A 134 -4.91 -9.41 -28.87
C SER A 134 -5.74 -8.46 -28.01
N GLN A 135 -5.09 -7.50 -27.33
CA GLN A 135 -5.77 -6.54 -26.45
C GLN A 135 -6.01 -5.17 -27.10
N GLY A 136 -5.67 -5.00 -28.39
CA GLY A 136 -5.87 -3.76 -29.13
C GLY A 136 -5.17 -2.54 -28.52
N LEU A 137 -3.93 -2.70 -28.05
CA LEU A 137 -3.20 -1.63 -27.36
C LEU A 137 -2.69 -0.55 -28.31
N GLU A 138 -2.78 0.70 -27.87
CA GLU A 138 -2.32 1.87 -28.62
C GLU A 138 -0.78 1.99 -28.53
N SER A 139 -0.10 1.74 -29.65
CA SER A 139 1.35 1.95 -29.76
C SER A 139 1.70 3.45 -29.71
N VAL A 140 2.88 3.77 -29.17
CA VAL A 140 3.41 5.14 -29.20
C VAL A 140 3.72 5.53 -30.64
N GLN A 141 3.49 6.80 -31.02
CA GLN A 141 3.78 7.29 -32.36
C GLN A 141 5.22 6.99 -32.78
N ASN A 142 5.40 6.44 -33.98
CA ASN A 142 6.70 6.02 -34.54
C ASN A 142 7.43 4.93 -33.73
N ALA A 143 6.73 4.18 -32.85
CA ALA A 143 7.33 3.06 -32.15
C ALA A 143 7.73 1.96 -33.15
N GLN A 144 8.99 1.54 -33.07
CA GLN A 144 9.50 0.40 -33.82
C GLN A 144 9.40 -0.87 -32.97
N ARG A 145 9.15 -2.00 -33.64
CA ARG A 145 9.25 -3.31 -33.03
C ARG A 145 10.71 -3.63 -32.74
N ARG A 146 10.98 -4.20 -31.57
CA ARG A 146 12.33 -4.58 -31.15
C ARG A 146 12.29 -5.93 -30.47
N HIS A 147 13.36 -6.70 -30.64
CA HIS A 147 13.53 -7.93 -29.91
C HIS A 147 14.16 -7.65 -28.55
N ILE A 148 13.58 -8.18 -27.49
CA ILE A 148 14.13 -8.11 -26.14
C ILE A 148 14.42 -9.53 -25.69
N ALA A 149 15.66 -9.79 -25.30
CA ALA A 149 16.08 -11.05 -24.68
C ALA A 149 16.17 -10.89 -23.16
N TRP A 150 15.70 -11.89 -22.41
CA TRP A 150 15.77 -11.92 -20.95
C TRP A 150 15.77 -13.36 -20.43
N ALA A 151 16.31 -13.58 -19.24
CA ALA A 151 16.19 -14.87 -18.54
C ALA A 151 15.05 -14.81 -17.51
N THR A 152 14.38 -15.94 -17.24
CA THR A 152 13.22 -16.01 -16.33
C THR A 152 13.49 -15.42 -14.93
N ASN A 153 14.70 -15.63 -14.41
CA ASN A 153 15.11 -15.15 -13.08
C ASN A 153 15.83 -13.79 -13.12
N SER A 154 15.92 -13.15 -14.29
CA SER A 154 16.52 -11.83 -14.44
C SER A 154 15.48 -10.73 -14.27
N ARG A 155 15.88 -9.63 -13.61
CA ARG A 155 15.11 -8.38 -13.55
C ARG A 155 15.28 -7.53 -14.79
N THR A 156 16.30 -7.79 -15.58
CA THR A 156 16.66 -6.97 -16.72
C THR A 156 16.59 -7.73 -18.03
N GLY A 157 16.14 -7.04 -19.07
CA GLY A 157 16.26 -7.48 -20.45
C GLY A 157 17.35 -6.70 -21.18
N ARG A 158 17.63 -7.12 -22.42
CA ARG A 158 18.50 -6.40 -23.35
C ARG A 158 17.91 -6.43 -24.74
N PHE A 159 18.11 -5.36 -25.50
CA PHE A 159 17.75 -5.36 -26.91
C PHE A 159 18.69 -6.30 -27.69
N VAL A 160 18.11 -7.05 -28.63
CA VAL A 160 18.84 -7.88 -29.60
C VAL A 160 18.38 -7.53 -31.01
N GLU A 161 19.24 -7.76 -32.00
CA GLU A 161 18.92 -7.43 -33.40
C GLU A 161 17.79 -8.34 -33.92
N ASN A 162 17.96 -9.66 -33.77
CA ASN A 162 17.05 -10.68 -34.29
C ASN A 162 16.84 -11.80 -33.27
N ALA A 163 15.73 -12.54 -33.37
CA ALA A 163 15.40 -13.68 -32.50
C ALA A 163 16.46 -14.80 -32.49
N ASN A 164 17.28 -14.91 -33.54
CA ASN A 164 18.27 -15.98 -33.69
C ASN A 164 19.70 -15.60 -33.25
N ASN A 165 19.95 -14.35 -32.81
CA ASN A 165 21.31 -13.87 -32.57
C ASN A 165 21.69 -13.85 -31.08
N GLN A 166 22.75 -14.59 -30.73
CA GLN A 166 23.49 -14.53 -29.45
C GLN A 166 22.62 -14.53 -28.19
N LEU A 167 21.72 -15.51 -28.03
CA LEU A 167 21.09 -15.75 -26.72
C LEU A 167 22.12 -16.36 -25.77
N ASN A 168 22.18 -15.83 -24.55
CA ASN A 168 22.91 -16.50 -23.48
C ASN A 168 22.11 -17.72 -23.01
N ALA A 169 22.80 -18.67 -22.36
CA ALA A 169 22.14 -19.85 -21.82
C ALA A 169 20.99 -19.46 -20.87
N GLY A 170 19.78 -19.94 -21.17
CA GLY A 170 18.58 -19.69 -20.37
C GLY A 170 17.83 -18.38 -20.68
N GLU A 171 18.25 -17.62 -21.70
CA GLU A 171 17.47 -16.47 -22.19
C GLU A 171 16.37 -16.90 -23.17
N THR A 172 15.22 -16.25 -23.05
CA THR A 172 14.14 -16.24 -24.03
C THR A 172 14.14 -14.89 -24.73
N VAL A 173 13.61 -14.85 -25.96
CA VAL A 173 13.46 -13.62 -26.75
C VAL A 173 12.02 -13.49 -27.21
N GLY A 174 11.53 -12.25 -27.23
CA GLY A 174 10.20 -11.89 -27.73
C GLY A 174 10.27 -10.60 -28.53
N GLU A 175 9.27 -10.38 -29.38
CA GLU A 175 9.09 -9.13 -30.11
C GLU A 175 8.22 -8.18 -29.28
N TYR A 176 8.72 -6.97 -29.04
CA TYR A 176 8.06 -5.96 -28.21
C TYR A 176 7.87 -4.68 -29.00
N ILE A 177 6.82 -3.94 -28.65
CA ILE A 177 6.58 -2.59 -29.16
C ILE A 177 6.25 -1.66 -28.00
N LYS A 178 6.66 -0.39 -28.13
CA LYS A 178 6.41 0.63 -27.11
C LYS A 178 4.95 1.09 -27.20
N VAL A 179 4.22 0.96 -26.11
CA VAL A 179 2.79 1.34 -25.99
C VAL A 179 2.56 2.34 -24.88
N LYS A 180 1.44 3.04 -24.93
CA LYS A 180 0.97 3.85 -23.79
C LYS A 180 0.26 2.94 -22.79
N GLY A 181 0.95 2.60 -21.71
CA GLY A 181 0.44 1.69 -20.70
C GLY A 181 -0.81 2.20 -19.96
N ARG A 182 -1.62 1.26 -19.50
CA ARG A 182 -2.93 1.48 -18.86
C ARG A 182 -2.81 1.62 -17.34
N ASN A 183 -3.72 2.39 -16.75
CA ASN A 183 -3.80 2.55 -15.29
C ASN A 183 -4.55 1.38 -14.64
N CYS A 184 -4.13 0.98 -13.44
CA CYS A 184 -4.83 0.01 -12.61
C CYS A 184 -5.29 0.67 -11.29
N PRO A 185 -6.60 0.82 -11.06
CA PRO A 185 -7.11 1.31 -9.78
C PRO A 185 -6.79 0.37 -8.63
N ALA A 186 -6.57 0.93 -7.44
CA ALA A 186 -6.31 0.16 -6.23
C ALA A 186 -7.58 -0.54 -5.73
N ARG A 187 -7.47 -1.82 -5.35
CA ARG A 187 -8.54 -2.53 -4.64
C ARG A 187 -8.60 -2.19 -3.15
N LEU A 188 -7.48 -1.73 -2.58
CA LEU A 188 -7.33 -1.43 -1.16
C LEU A 188 -7.57 0.06 -0.86
N ILE A 189 -8.46 0.33 0.08
CA ILE A 189 -8.71 1.64 0.66
C ILE A 189 -8.33 1.55 2.15
N VAL A 190 -7.52 2.49 2.61
CA VAL A 190 -7.19 2.65 4.04
C VAL A 190 -7.73 3.99 4.47
N ARG A 191 -8.59 4.01 5.49
CA ARG A 191 -9.18 5.25 6.02
C ARG A 191 -8.18 5.94 6.95
N ASP A 192 -8.36 7.25 7.10
CA ASP A 192 -7.67 8.01 8.12
C ASP A 192 -8.06 7.45 9.49
N SER A 193 -7.05 7.23 10.34
CA SER A 193 -7.26 6.66 11.67
C SER A 193 -7.24 7.79 12.70
N HIS A 194 -8.40 8.06 13.29
CA HIS A 194 -8.56 9.10 14.32
C HIS A 194 -8.39 8.51 15.72
N LEU A 195 -8.03 9.34 16.69
CA LEU A 195 -7.96 8.93 18.10
C LEU A 195 -9.28 8.32 18.56
N SER A 196 -9.21 7.23 19.31
CA SER A 196 -10.38 6.70 20.01
C SER A 196 -10.87 7.73 21.03
N PRO A 197 -12.19 7.80 21.32
CA PRO A 197 -12.72 8.76 22.28
C PRO A 197 -12.04 8.67 23.65
N GLN A 198 -11.77 7.44 24.10
CA GLN A 198 -11.10 7.14 25.36
C GLN A 198 -9.65 7.68 25.37
N SER A 199 -8.90 7.46 24.29
CA SER A 199 -7.53 7.94 24.18
C SER A 199 -7.49 9.48 24.09
N ALA A 200 -8.43 10.09 23.35
CA ALA A 200 -8.54 11.54 23.29
C ALA A 200 -8.83 12.16 24.67
N GLU A 201 -9.73 11.57 25.47
CA GLU A 201 -10.01 12.04 26.83
C GLU A 201 -8.81 11.92 27.77
N GLN A 202 -8.02 10.85 27.63
CA GLN A 202 -6.78 10.68 28.40
C GLN A 202 -5.74 11.72 28.01
N LEU A 203 -5.48 11.87 26.71
CA LEU A 203 -4.46 12.79 26.19
C LEU A 203 -4.78 14.27 26.47
N LYS A 204 -6.06 14.65 26.57
CA LYS A 204 -6.46 16.01 27.00
C LYS A 204 -6.02 16.36 28.42
N LYS A 205 -5.87 15.37 29.29
CA LYS A 205 -5.55 15.56 30.72
C LYS A 205 -4.06 15.59 30.98
N VAL A 206 -3.23 15.15 30.02
CA VAL A 206 -1.78 15.10 30.19
C VAL A 206 -1.20 16.48 29.92
N ASP A 207 -0.47 17.03 30.89
CA ASP A 207 0.29 18.26 30.71
C ASP A 207 1.73 17.93 30.28
N THR A 208 1.92 17.92 28.97
CA THR A 208 3.22 17.69 28.30
C THR A 208 3.82 18.97 27.73
N GLY A 209 3.16 20.12 27.93
CA GLY A 209 3.47 21.37 27.25
C GLY A 209 3.01 21.45 25.78
N LEU A 210 2.35 20.42 25.24
CA LEU A 210 1.69 20.43 23.92
C LEU A 210 0.30 19.81 23.99
N PHE A 211 -0.61 20.23 23.12
CA PHE A 211 -1.96 19.67 23.11
C PHE A 211 -1.96 18.22 22.61
N MET A 212 -2.24 17.25 23.49
CA MET A 212 -2.35 15.80 23.20
C MET A 212 -1.08 15.11 22.66
N THR A 213 0.06 15.80 22.68
CA THR A 213 1.34 15.35 22.09
C THR A 213 2.46 15.64 23.06
N GLU A 214 3.65 15.11 22.85
CA GLU A 214 4.79 15.36 23.73
C GLU A 214 6.01 15.85 22.97
N TRP A 215 6.85 16.60 23.68
CA TRP A 215 8.19 16.93 23.23
C TRP A 215 9.12 15.74 23.41
N LYS A 216 9.87 15.42 22.35
CA LYS A 216 11.04 14.58 22.45
C LYS A 216 12.29 15.30 21.97
N PHE A 217 13.28 15.32 22.86
CA PHE A 217 14.61 15.77 22.54
C PHE A 217 15.44 14.61 21.96
N GLU A 218 16.17 14.90 20.88
CA GLU A 218 17.20 14.04 20.32
C GLU A 218 18.49 14.81 20.18
N ASN A 219 19.61 14.18 20.50
CA ASN A 219 20.93 14.82 20.38
C ASN A 219 21.69 14.18 19.22
N GLY A 220 22.08 14.99 18.24
CA GLY A 220 23.16 14.62 17.34
C GLY A 220 24.50 14.83 18.06
N ILE A 221 25.29 13.79 18.25
CA ILE A 221 26.60 13.91 18.90
C ILE A 221 27.69 13.95 17.82
N ASP A 222 28.53 14.98 17.85
CA ASP A 222 29.76 15.02 17.07
C ASP A 222 30.71 13.91 17.57
N ARG A 223 31.13 13.02 16.68
CA ARG A 223 31.95 11.86 17.04
C ARG A 223 33.40 12.20 17.37
N VAL A 224 33.87 13.41 17.03
CA VAL A 224 35.22 13.90 17.31
C VAL A 224 35.22 14.74 18.59
N THR A 225 34.32 15.70 18.69
CA THR A 225 34.29 16.66 19.81
C THR A 225 33.38 16.22 20.96
N ALA A 226 32.57 15.17 20.79
CA ALA A 226 31.50 14.74 21.70
C ALA A 226 30.44 15.83 21.99
N ALA A 227 30.44 16.94 21.23
CA ALA A 227 29.49 18.02 21.41
C ALA A 227 28.07 17.57 21.03
N ALA A 228 27.09 17.94 21.85
CA ALA A 228 25.69 17.63 21.61
C ALA A 228 24.99 18.76 20.84
N ASN A 229 24.32 18.39 19.75
CA ASN A 229 23.43 19.25 18.98
C ASN A 229 21.98 18.80 19.21
N PRO A 230 21.29 19.37 20.22
CA PRO A 230 19.91 19.00 20.54
C PRO A 230 18.95 19.44 19.44
N ARG A 231 17.95 18.60 19.18
CA ARG A 231 16.84 18.84 18.26
C ARG A 231 15.54 18.43 18.93
N GLN A 232 14.46 19.08 18.55
CA GLN A 232 13.15 18.87 19.16
C GLN A 232 12.18 18.30 18.15
N PHE A 233 11.44 17.27 18.56
CA PHE A 233 10.39 16.65 17.76
C PHE A 233 9.09 16.58 18.56
N GLU A 234 7.98 16.95 17.94
CA GLU A 234 6.66 16.62 18.46
C GLU A 234 6.32 15.17 18.09
N ARG A 235 5.74 14.43 19.02
CA ARG A 235 5.24 13.08 18.74
C ARG A 235 3.98 12.78 19.53
N VAL A 236 3.21 11.83 19.04
CA VAL A 236 2.09 11.23 19.76
C VAL A 236 2.65 10.34 20.88
N PRO A 237 2.16 10.45 22.13
CA PRO A 237 2.66 9.67 23.26
C PRO A 237 2.39 8.17 23.08
N ALA A 238 3.24 7.35 23.67
CA ALA A 238 2.98 5.91 23.77
C ALA A 238 1.71 5.65 24.61
N GLY A 239 1.01 4.56 24.29
CA GLY A 239 -0.30 4.22 24.84
C GLY A 239 -1.49 4.85 24.11
N SER A 240 -1.25 5.76 23.16
CA SER A 240 -2.33 6.36 22.35
C SER A 240 -3.01 5.31 21.46
N ILE A 241 -4.33 5.39 21.32
CA ILE A 241 -5.14 4.42 20.57
C ILE A 241 -5.87 5.13 19.43
N PHE A 242 -5.75 4.61 18.20
CA PHE A 242 -6.42 5.10 17.00
C PHE A 242 -7.39 4.04 16.45
N GLU A 243 -8.54 4.47 15.95
CA GLU A 243 -9.50 3.61 15.25
C GLU A 243 -9.05 3.40 13.80
N PHE A 244 -8.87 2.14 13.39
CA PHE A 244 -8.37 1.76 12.07
C PHE A 244 -9.46 1.09 11.23
N GLU A 245 -9.57 1.50 9.97
CA GLU A 245 -10.47 0.88 8.99
C GLU A 245 -9.77 0.69 7.64
N LEU A 246 -9.86 -0.54 7.13
CA LEU A 246 -9.36 -0.98 5.84
C LEU A 246 -10.50 -1.63 5.05
N VAL A 247 -10.63 -1.25 3.78
CA VAL A 247 -11.64 -1.79 2.87
C VAL A 247 -10.96 -2.38 1.64
N TYR A 248 -11.17 -3.66 1.39
CA TYR A 248 -10.73 -4.37 0.19
C TYR A 248 -11.92 -4.58 -0.75
N THR A 249 -11.79 -4.11 -1.99
CA THR A 249 -12.79 -4.30 -3.05
C THR A 249 -12.54 -5.62 -3.76
N VAL A 250 -13.52 -6.52 -3.71
CA VAL A 250 -13.44 -7.82 -4.38
C VAL A 250 -13.83 -7.64 -5.83
N GLU A 251 -12.84 -7.71 -6.72
CA GLU A 251 -13.03 -7.70 -8.19
C GLU A 251 -12.94 -9.11 -8.79
N ASN A 252 -12.03 -9.94 -8.27
CA ASN A 252 -11.80 -11.32 -8.71
C ASN A 252 -11.78 -12.24 -7.46
N PRO A 253 -12.75 -13.18 -7.33
CA PRO A 253 -12.80 -14.14 -6.23
C PRO A 253 -11.54 -14.99 -6.04
N GLU A 254 -10.93 -15.46 -7.13
CA GLU A 254 -9.75 -16.34 -7.11
C GLU A 254 -8.52 -15.63 -6.53
N GLN A 255 -8.43 -14.31 -6.75
CA GLN A 255 -7.34 -13.49 -6.22
C GLN A 255 -7.60 -13.02 -4.78
N ALA A 256 -8.87 -12.94 -4.36
CA ALA A 256 -9.28 -12.28 -3.12
C ALA A 256 -8.70 -12.92 -1.86
N ILE A 257 -8.68 -14.25 -1.78
CA ILE A 257 -8.19 -14.96 -0.60
C ILE A 257 -6.69 -14.66 -0.39
N LYS A 258 -5.90 -14.82 -1.46
CA LYS A 258 -4.47 -14.52 -1.44
C LYS A 258 -4.20 -13.05 -1.17
N ASP A 259 -5.03 -12.15 -1.68
CA ASP A 259 -4.93 -10.71 -1.42
C ASP A 259 -5.11 -10.38 0.06
N LEU A 260 -6.14 -10.95 0.71
CA LEU A 260 -6.42 -10.77 2.13
C LEU A 260 -5.31 -11.37 3.02
N GLU A 261 -4.78 -12.53 2.63
CA GLU A 261 -3.65 -13.18 3.33
C GLU A 261 -2.42 -12.26 3.33
N ASN A 262 -2.08 -11.72 2.16
CA ASN A 262 -0.94 -10.81 2.02
C ASN A 262 -1.15 -9.49 2.77
N ILE A 263 -2.40 -9.00 2.89
CA ILE A 263 -2.72 -7.84 3.72
C ILE A 263 -2.46 -8.16 5.20
N ALA A 264 -2.92 -9.31 5.70
CA ALA A 264 -2.69 -9.73 7.08
C ALA A 264 -1.18 -9.88 7.39
N ILE A 265 -0.41 -10.50 6.48
CA ILE A 265 1.05 -10.61 6.60
C ILE A 265 1.71 -9.24 6.59
N ALA A 266 1.28 -8.31 5.72
CA ALA A 266 1.83 -6.97 5.66
C ALA A 266 1.55 -6.16 6.96
N LEU A 267 0.39 -6.36 7.59
CA LEU A 267 0.07 -5.78 8.89
C LEU A 267 0.96 -6.36 10.00
N ALA A 268 1.20 -7.68 10.00
CA ALA A 268 2.11 -8.32 10.95
C ALA A 268 3.56 -7.79 10.81
N ILE A 269 4.06 -7.67 9.58
CA ILE A 269 5.38 -7.08 9.32
C ILE A 269 5.42 -5.61 9.77
N LEU A 270 4.32 -4.87 9.61
CA LEU A 270 4.25 -3.47 10.07
C LEU A 270 4.35 -3.37 11.60
N GLU A 271 3.79 -4.31 12.35
CA GLU A 271 4.00 -4.32 13.81
C GLU A 271 5.48 -4.43 14.16
N ASP A 272 6.26 -5.25 13.44
CA ASP A 272 7.71 -5.40 13.65
C ASP A 272 8.56 -4.28 13.06
N ASP A 273 8.02 -3.55 12.10
CA ASP A 273 8.61 -2.33 11.54
C ASP A 273 8.12 -1.10 12.34
N ALA A 274 8.37 0.10 11.82
CA ALA A 274 7.89 1.35 12.37
C ALA A 274 6.93 2.05 11.41
N LEU A 275 5.84 2.60 11.96
CA LEU A 275 4.94 3.51 11.27
C LEU A 275 5.44 4.96 11.41
N GLY A 276 5.39 5.74 10.33
CA GLY A 276 5.80 7.15 10.35
C GLY A 276 7.32 7.36 10.28
N GLY A 277 7.78 8.49 10.82
CA GLY A 277 9.18 8.90 10.77
C GLY A 277 10.02 8.37 11.93
N HIS A 278 11.35 8.41 11.77
CA HIS A 278 12.32 8.16 12.83
C HIS A 278 12.29 6.75 13.47
N GLY A 279 11.76 5.75 12.75
CA GLY A 279 11.66 4.36 13.24
C GLY A 279 12.97 3.76 13.77
N SER A 280 14.07 3.97 13.07
CA SER A 280 15.40 3.51 13.51
C SER A 280 15.90 4.15 14.81
N ARG A 281 15.25 5.22 15.28
CA ARG A 281 15.52 5.91 16.55
C ARG A 281 14.49 5.56 17.65
N GLY A 282 13.68 4.52 17.43
CA GLY A 282 12.73 4.00 18.41
C GLY A 282 11.37 4.68 18.41
N TYR A 283 10.92 5.19 17.26
CA TYR A 283 9.57 5.75 17.07
C TYR A 283 8.70 4.74 16.34
N GLY A 284 7.39 4.89 16.52
CA GLY A 284 6.42 4.31 15.58
C GLY A 284 6.23 2.80 15.67
N LYS A 285 6.71 2.12 16.72
CA LYS A 285 6.23 0.77 17.05
C LYS A 285 4.74 0.85 17.37
N VAL A 286 3.94 0.07 16.65
CA VAL A 286 2.49 -0.02 16.80
C VAL A 286 2.05 -1.48 16.97
N GLU A 287 0.86 -1.67 17.51
CA GLU A 287 0.22 -2.98 17.69
C GLU A 287 -1.25 -2.86 17.27
N PHE A 288 -1.76 -3.81 16.48
CA PHE A 288 -3.16 -3.85 16.07
C PHE A 288 -3.96 -4.77 17.01
N LYS A 289 -5.11 -4.28 17.47
CA LYS A 289 -5.99 -4.97 18.43
C LYS A 289 -7.43 -4.99 17.98
N LYS A 290 -8.22 -5.94 18.47
CA LYS A 290 -9.69 -6.00 18.29
C LYS A 290 -10.10 -5.97 16.81
N PHE A 291 -9.60 -6.92 16.04
CA PHE A 291 -9.99 -7.09 14.65
C PHE A 291 -11.44 -7.54 14.54
N ASN A 292 -12.21 -6.80 13.77
CA ASN A 292 -13.57 -7.13 13.37
C ASN A 292 -13.65 -7.15 11.85
N PHE A 293 -14.31 -8.17 11.31
CA PHE A 293 -14.35 -8.42 9.88
C PHE A 293 -15.79 -8.43 9.39
N PHE A 294 -16.00 -7.80 8.24
CA PHE A 294 -17.30 -7.70 7.61
C PHE A 294 -17.17 -7.96 6.12
N TYR A 295 -18.09 -8.74 5.57
CA TYR A 295 -18.24 -8.89 4.14
C TYR A 295 -19.59 -8.34 3.69
N ARG A 296 -19.57 -7.54 2.63
CA ARG A 296 -20.75 -6.95 2.00
C ARG A 296 -20.78 -7.33 0.53
N ASP A 297 -21.66 -8.23 0.17
CA ASP A 297 -21.94 -8.61 -1.21
C ASP A 297 -22.83 -7.56 -1.91
N LEU A 298 -23.13 -7.78 -3.19
CA LEU A 298 -24.01 -6.89 -3.94
C LEU A 298 -25.45 -6.86 -3.39
N GLU A 299 -25.96 -7.99 -2.91
CA GLU A 299 -27.33 -8.09 -2.38
C GLU A 299 -27.50 -7.31 -1.08
N TYR A 300 -26.47 -7.26 -0.22
CA TYR A 300 -26.43 -6.34 0.92
C TYR A 300 -26.70 -4.89 0.47
N TYR A 301 -26.00 -4.40 -0.56
CA TYR A 301 -26.19 -3.03 -1.04
C TYR A 301 -27.57 -2.81 -1.70
N ARG A 302 -28.18 -3.85 -2.27
CA ARG A 302 -29.57 -3.79 -2.81
C ARG A 302 -30.63 -3.84 -1.72
N ARG A 303 -30.35 -4.48 -0.58
CA ARG A 303 -31.29 -4.57 0.55
C ARG A 303 -31.37 -3.27 1.35
N ILE A 304 -30.24 -2.61 1.62
CA ILE A 304 -30.21 -1.37 2.41
C ILE A 304 -31.00 -0.21 1.79
N THR A 305 -31.29 -0.26 0.48
CA THR A 305 -32.15 0.75 -0.16
C THR A 305 -33.63 0.56 0.16
N ASN A 306 -34.04 -0.62 0.65
CA ASN A 306 -35.43 -1.03 0.82
C ASN A 306 -35.86 -1.16 2.29
N THR A 307 -34.95 -0.97 3.25
CA THR A 307 -35.25 -1.10 4.69
C THR A 307 -34.82 0.18 5.43
N PRO A 308 -35.77 0.99 5.96
CA PRO A 308 -35.42 2.13 6.77
C PRO A 308 -34.98 1.65 8.16
N ASN A 309 -33.69 1.86 8.48
CA ASN A 309 -33.10 1.75 9.82
C ASN A 309 -33.59 0.58 10.69
N ASP A 310 -33.08 -0.64 10.45
CA ASP A 310 -32.44 -1.45 11.50
C ASP A 310 -31.91 -2.77 10.93
N SER A 311 -30.79 -3.23 11.48
CA SER A 311 -30.28 -4.62 11.38
C SER A 311 -30.29 -5.29 10.00
N SER A 312 -29.49 -4.82 9.05
CA SER A 312 -29.02 -5.72 7.98
C SER A 312 -27.85 -6.52 8.55
N GLU A 313 -28.16 -7.71 9.07
CA GLU A 313 -27.20 -8.71 9.57
C GLU A 313 -25.97 -8.70 8.67
N THR A 314 -24.93 -8.05 9.16
CA THR A 314 -23.62 -8.20 8.56
C THR A 314 -23.18 -9.54 9.11
N GLU A 315 -23.01 -10.55 8.25
CA GLU A 315 -22.56 -11.84 8.72
C GLU A 315 -21.21 -11.65 9.40
N GLU A 316 -21.20 -11.62 10.74
CA GLU A 316 -20.00 -11.38 11.52
C GLU A 316 -19.05 -12.53 11.26
N ILE A 317 -17.93 -12.18 10.64
CA ILE A 317 -16.80 -13.06 10.51
C ILE A 317 -16.11 -13.07 11.88
N PRO A 318 -15.62 -14.23 12.37
CA PRO A 318 -14.97 -14.33 13.67
C PRO A 318 -13.94 -13.22 13.88
N SER A 319 -14.07 -12.51 14.99
CA SER A 319 -13.12 -11.47 15.40
C SER A 319 -11.81 -12.09 15.86
N ALA A 320 -10.74 -11.30 15.85
CA ALA A 320 -9.44 -11.69 16.40
C ALA A 320 -8.94 -10.61 17.35
N ASN A 321 -8.38 -10.98 18.50
CA ASN A 321 -7.94 -10.01 19.50
C ASN A 321 -6.65 -9.31 19.09
N ASN A 322 -5.76 -9.99 18.38
CA ASN A 322 -4.45 -9.52 17.94
C ASN A 322 -4.06 -10.13 16.58
N ILE A 323 -2.90 -9.70 16.04
CA ILE A 323 -2.45 -10.15 14.71
C ILE A 323 -2.10 -11.64 14.66
N GLN A 324 -1.60 -12.22 15.75
CA GLN A 324 -1.25 -13.65 15.80
C GLN A 324 -2.52 -14.50 15.66
N GLU A 325 -3.56 -14.16 16.44
CA GLU A 325 -4.85 -14.83 16.35
C GLU A 325 -5.51 -14.64 14.97
N LEU A 326 -5.32 -13.49 14.33
CA LEU A 326 -5.76 -13.28 12.94
C LEU A 326 -5.07 -14.26 11.97
N LEU A 327 -3.75 -14.42 12.08
CA LEU A 327 -2.99 -15.31 11.21
C LEU A 327 -3.31 -16.79 11.48
N ASP A 328 -3.42 -17.20 12.75
CA ASP A 328 -3.73 -18.57 13.14
C ASP A 328 -5.13 -18.99 12.67
N ASN A 329 -6.10 -18.07 12.76
CA ASN A 329 -7.47 -18.29 12.30
C ASN A 329 -7.67 -18.00 10.81
N PHE A 330 -6.61 -17.63 10.08
CA PHE A 330 -6.73 -17.19 8.69
C PHE A 330 -7.28 -18.30 7.78
N THR A 331 -6.97 -19.57 8.04
CA THR A 331 -7.55 -20.69 7.28
C THR A 331 -9.08 -20.73 7.46
N GLY A 332 -9.59 -20.66 8.68
CA GLY A 332 -11.03 -20.63 8.94
C GLY A 332 -11.71 -19.36 8.40
N LEU A 333 -11.03 -18.22 8.50
CA LEU A 333 -11.44 -16.94 7.90
C LEU A 333 -11.53 -17.05 6.37
N SER A 334 -10.53 -17.68 5.74
CA SER A 334 -10.45 -17.83 4.30
C SER A 334 -11.54 -18.76 3.75
N GLU A 335 -11.81 -19.88 4.43
CA GLU A 335 -12.92 -20.79 4.06
C GLU A 335 -14.27 -20.09 4.18
N ASN A 336 -14.45 -19.32 5.25
CA ASN A 336 -15.67 -18.57 5.51
C ASN A 336 -15.89 -17.47 4.46
N ILE A 337 -14.83 -16.76 4.06
CA ILE A 337 -14.88 -15.78 2.96
C ILE A 337 -15.12 -16.49 1.63
N GLN A 338 -14.46 -17.62 1.36
CA GLN A 338 -14.59 -18.37 0.12
C GLN A 338 -16.04 -18.80 -0.13
N ARG A 339 -16.74 -19.32 0.90
CA ARG A 339 -18.16 -19.68 0.82
C ARG A 339 -19.10 -18.51 0.49
N ARG A 340 -18.62 -17.27 0.64
CA ARG A 340 -19.38 -16.03 0.41
C ARG A 340 -19.02 -15.36 -0.91
N LEU A 341 -18.01 -15.86 -1.60
CA LEU A 341 -17.66 -15.42 -2.94
C LEU A 341 -18.49 -16.21 -3.97
N PRO A 342 -18.98 -15.57 -5.04
CA PRO A 342 -19.73 -16.26 -6.08
C PRO A 342 -18.82 -17.27 -6.81
N GLY A 343 -19.31 -18.50 -6.99
CA GLY A 343 -18.62 -19.57 -7.72
C GLY A 343 -17.77 -20.53 -6.88
N SER A 344 -17.90 -20.52 -5.55
CA SER A 344 -17.31 -21.50 -4.63
C SER A 344 -18.02 -22.84 -4.61
#